data_AF-A0A2N7W0C0-F1
#
_entry.id   AF-A0A2N7W0C0-F1
#
_cell.length_a   1.000
_cell.length_b   1.000
_cell.length_c   1.000
_cell.angle_alpha   90.00
_cell.angle_beta   90.00
_cell.angle_gamma   90.00
#
_symmetry.space_group_name_H-M   'P 1'
#
loop_
_entity.id
_entity.type
_entity.pdbx_description
1 polymer ?
#
loop_
_entity_poly.entity_id
_entity_poly.type
_entity_poly.pdbx_seq_one_letter_code
_entity_poly.pdbx_strand_id
1 'polypeptide(L)'
;MNPITAHRFDEEFAPHIAQAVKAVVGPNADVQLQPYGGPGRPTTLKITAPSSERVRGTRHPLNLHLTWDECEIASLMAQHGPQRFAHYLDALPRKLRAWQLARDFDLGTRSQAEPVVLLGNLDLEG
;
A
#
# COMPACT_ATOMS: atom_id res chain seq x y z
N MET A 1 -2.47 -17.65 -5.75
CA MET A 1 -1.57 -16.98 -6.72
C MET A 1 -0.43 -17.90 -7.15
N ASN A 2 0.05 -17.80 -8.40
CA ASN A 2 1.23 -18.54 -8.89
C ASN A 2 2.53 -17.93 -8.30
N PRO A 3 3.47 -18.72 -7.72
CA PRO A 3 4.73 -18.21 -7.19
C PRO A 3 5.58 -17.39 -8.18
N ILE A 4 5.56 -17.73 -9.47
CA ILE A 4 6.29 -16.98 -10.51
C ILE A 4 5.71 -15.57 -10.67
N THR A 5 4.38 -15.47 -10.71
CA THR A 5 3.66 -14.19 -10.78
C THR A 5 3.91 -13.35 -9.54
N ALA A 6 3.88 -13.98 -8.36
CA ALA A 6 4.13 -13.31 -7.09
C ALA A 6 5.56 -12.74 -7.03
N HIS A 7 6.55 -13.55 -7.42
CA HIS A 7 7.95 -13.12 -7.46
C HIS A 7 8.17 -11.96 -8.43
N ARG A 8 7.59 -12.01 -9.63
CA ARG A 8 7.65 -10.90 -10.58
C ARG A 8 6.97 -9.64 -10.04
N PHE A 9 5.84 -9.78 -9.33
CA PHE A 9 5.21 -8.64 -8.67
C PHE A 9 6.13 -8.01 -7.61
N ASP A 10 6.75 -8.85 -6.78
CA ASP A 10 7.68 -8.42 -5.72
C ASP A 10 8.92 -7.69 -6.28
N GLU A 11 9.43 -8.10 -7.43
CA GLU A 11 10.63 -7.51 -8.04
C GLU A 11 10.32 -6.31 -8.95
N GLU A 12 9.31 -6.43 -9.81
CA GLU A 12 9.07 -5.47 -10.90
C GLU A 12 8.07 -4.37 -10.54
N PHE A 13 7.17 -4.57 -9.56
CA PHE A 13 6.03 -3.67 -9.32
C PHE A 13 6.00 -3.13 -7.89
N ALA A 14 6.09 -4.01 -6.89
CA ALA A 14 5.98 -3.65 -5.48
C ALA A 14 6.96 -2.55 -5.04
N PRO A 15 8.24 -2.51 -5.49
CA PRO A 15 9.17 -1.43 -5.16
C PRO A 15 8.71 -0.05 -5.63
N HIS A 16 8.08 0.03 -6.81
CA HIS A 16 7.55 1.29 -7.33
C HIS A 16 6.34 1.77 -6.55
N ILE A 17 5.48 0.85 -6.10
CA ILE A 17 4.37 1.18 -5.21
C ILE A 17 4.90 1.73 -3.88
N ALA A 18 5.88 1.05 -3.28
CA ALA A 18 6.51 1.49 -2.04
C ALA A 18 7.11 2.90 -2.17
N GLN A 19 7.79 3.18 -3.28
CA GLN A 19 8.34 4.49 -3.56
C GLN A 19 7.25 5.56 -3.73
N ALA A 20 6.20 5.27 -4.50
CA ALA A 20 5.09 6.21 -4.71
C ALA A 20 4.34 6.50 -3.40
N VAL A 21 4.08 5.48 -2.58
CA VAL A 21 3.50 5.63 -1.25
C VAL A 21 4.41 6.49 -0.36
N LYS A 22 5.72 6.20 -0.31
CA LYS A 22 6.67 6.98 0.49
C LYS A 22 6.68 8.46 0.08
N ALA A 23 6.54 8.77 -1.22
CA ALA A 23 6.44 10.13 -1.70
C ALA A 23 5.16 10.85 -1.21
N VAL A 24 4.05 10.13 -1.07
CA VAL A 24 2.79 10.69 -0.56
C VAL A 24 2.79 10.85 0.96
N VAL A 25 3.28 9.86 1.72
CA VAL A 25 3.28 9.91 3.20
C VAL A 25 4.40 10.80 3.73
N GLY A 26 5.49 10.91 2.98
CA GLY A 26 6.63 11.76 3.29
C GLY A 26 7.83 11.02 3.91
N PRO A 27 8.95 11.74 4.10
CA PRO A 27 10.26 11.13 4.40
C PRO A 27 10.36 10.47 5.78
N ASN A 28 9.46 10.82 6.69
CA ASN A 28 9.41 10.29 8.05
C ASN A 28 8.64 8.96 8.17
N ALA A 29 8.09 8.46 7.06
CA ALA A 29 7.48 7.15 7.01
C ALA A 29 8.50 6.07 6.69
N ASP A 30 8.47 5.01 7.47
CA ASP A 30 9.11 3.75 7.15
C ASP A 30 8.16 2.91 6.30
N VAL A 31 8.59 2.58 5.09
CA VAL A 31 7.81 1.87 4.10
C VAL A 31 8.56 0.60 3.76
N GLN A 32 8.06 -0.53 4.26
CA GLN A 32 8.70 -1.84 4.16
C GLN A 32 7.88 -2.77 3.27
N LEU A 33 8.55 -3.41 2.33
CA LEU A 33 7.97 -4.48 1.53
C LEU A 33 8.28 -5.83 2.18
N GLN A 34 7.23 -6.59 2.43
CA GLN A 34 7.32 -7.99 2.76
C GLN A 34 6.92 -8.80 1.50
N PRO A 35 7.87 -9.49 0.85
CA PRO A 35 7.59 -10.25 -0.36
C PRO A 35 6.70 -11.46 -0.08
N TYR A 36 6.19 -12.06 -1.15
CA TYR A 36 5.35 -13.24 -1.09
C TYR A 36 6.07 -14.41 -0.40
N GLY A 37 5.48 -14.90 0.68
CA GLY A 37 6.03 -15.97 1.51
C GLY A 37 5.37 -17.33 1.31
N GLY A 38 4.55 -17.49 0.27
CA GLY A 38 3.72 -18.67 0.02
C GLY A 38 2.24 -18.47 0.38
N PRO A 39 1.43 -19.55 0.30
CA PRO A 39 0.00 -19.47 0.58
C PRO A 39 -0.29 -18.88 1.96
N GLY A 40 -1.21 -17.90 2.03
CA GLY A 40 -1.54 -17.18 3.26
C GLY A 40 -0.52 -16.12 3.70
N ARG A 41 0.55 -15.89 2.90
CA ARG A 41 1.56 -14.85 3.12
C ARG A 41 1.71 -14.01 1.84
N PRO A 42 0.70 -13.19 1.50
CA PRO A 42 0.73 -12.35 0.32
C PRO A 42 1.83 -11.29 0.42
N THR A 43 2.27 -10.76 -0.72
CA THR A 43 3.07 -9.54 -0.77
C THR A 43 2.34 -8.44 0.01
N THR A 44 3.03 -7.87 0.98
CA THR A 44 2.46 -6.88 1.90
C THR A 44 3.34 -5.65 1.94
N LEU A 45 2.74 -4.48 1.75
CA LEU A 45 3.41 -3.20 1.99
C LEU A 45 3.01 -2.68 3.37
N LYS A 46 3.99 -2.60 4.27
CA LYS A 46 3.83 -2.05 5.60
C LYS A 46 4.29 -0.60 5.63
N ILE A 47 3.46 0.27 6.19
CA ILE A 47 3.73 1.70 6.32
C ILE A 47 3.63 2.04 7.79
N THR A 48 4.73 2.48 8.39
CA THR A 48 4.71 3.00 9.77
C THR A 48 5.27 4.39 9.83
N ALA A 49 4.71 5.24 10.69
CA ALA A 49 5.26 6.56 10.94
C ALA A 49 4.86 7.06 12.33
N PRO A 50 5.76 7.73 13.05
CA PRO A 50 5.40 8.38 14.31
C PRO A 50 4.35 9.46 14.03
N SER A 51 3.39 9.62 14.94
CA SER A 51 2.42 10.71 14.84
C SER A 51 3.12 12.07 14.82
N SER A 52 2.49 13.04 14.17
CA SER A 52 2.94 14.43 14.30
C SER A 52 2.67 14.94 15.72
N GLU A 53 3.53 15.83 16.23
CA GLU A 53 3.39 16.45 17.56
C GLU A 53 2.04 17.18 17.77
N ARG A 54 1.33 17.46 16.68
CA ARG A 54 0.03 18.15 16.67
C ARG A 54 -1.14 17.23 17.01
N VAL A 55 -0.94 15.90 17.02
CA VAL A 55 -1.99 14.93 17.34
C VAL A 55 -2.25 14.98 18.85
N ARG A 56 -3.47 15.36 19.23
CA ARG A 56 -3.96 15.33 20.61
C ARG A 56 -5.03 14.24 20.74
N GLY A 57 -5.09 13.57 21.89
CA GLY A 57 -6.09 12.53 22.18
C GLY A 57 -5.57 11.10 21.97
N THR A 58 -6.49 10.13 21.87
CA THR A 58 -6.21 8.68 21.90
C THR A 58 -5.90 8.07 20.53
N ARG A 59 -5.40 8.86 19.57
CA ARG A 59 -5.03 8.32 18.25
C ARG A 59 -3.71 7.57 18.29
N HIS A 60 -3.62 6.53 17.49
CA HIS A 60 -2.40 5.73 17.33
C HIS A 60 -1.50 6.33 16.23
N PRO A 61 -0.17 6.14 16.30
CA PRO A 61 0.73 6.39 15.18
C PRO A 61 0.34 5.59 13.94
N LEU A 62 0.78 6.05 12.77
CA LEU A 62 0.49 5.37 11.51
C LEU A 62 1.12 3.96 11.50
N ASN A 63 0.31 2.96 11.18
CA ASN A 63 0.63 1.55 11.07
C ASN A 63 -0.39 0.88 10.11
N LEU A 64 -0.07 0.92 8.82
CA LEU A 64 -0.90 0.41 7.73
C LEU A 64 -0.27 -0.83 7.11
N HIS A 65 -1.10 -1.80 6.76
CA HIS A 65 -0.70 -2.97 5.99
C HIS A 65 -1.57 -3.06 4.75
N LEU A 66 -0.95 -3.01 3.57
CA LEU A 66 -1.62 -3.04 2.28
C LEU A 66 -1.34 -4.36 1.59
N THR A 67 -2.39 -5.01 1.08
CA THR A 67 -2.29 -6.19 0.21
C THR A 67 -3.21 -6.03 -1.00
N TRP A 68 -2.78 -6.59 -2.12
CA TRP A 68 -3.52 -6.51 -3.39
C TRP A 68 -4.24 -7.81 -3.69
N ASP A 69 -5.31 -7.70 -4.48
CA ASP A 69 -6.01 -8.85 -5.00
C ASP A 69 -5.12 -9.67 -5.95
N GLU A 70 -5.19 -11.01 -5.84
CA GLU A 70 -4.32 -11.89 -6.62
C GLU A 70 -4.65 -11.90 -8.12
N CYS A 71 -5.92 -11.70 -8.49
CA CYS A 71 -6.34 -11.59 -9.88
C CYS A 71 -5.86 -10.27 -10.48
N GLU A 72 -5.89 -9.19 -9.69
CA GLU A 72 -5.33 -7.89 -10.06
C GLU A 72 -3.82 -7.98 -10.33
N ILE A 73 -3.07 -8.65 -9.45
CA ILE A 73 -1.64 -8.90 -9.66
C ILE A 73 -1.43 -9.75 -10.93
N ALA A 74 -2.22 -10.80 -11.14
CA ALA A 74 -2.11 -11.63 -12.34
C ALA A 74 -2.39 -10.84 -13.63
N SER A 75 -3.30 -9.86 -13.58
CA SER A 75 -3.63 -9.00 -14.73
C SER A 75 -2.45 -8.14 -15.18
N LEU A 76 -1.53 -7.78 -14.28
CA LEU A 76 -0.32 -7.03 -14.62
C LEU A 76 0.65 -7.81 -15.51
N MET A 77 0.50 -9.13 -15.58
CA MET A 77 1.34 -9.98 -16.45
C MET A 77 0.85 -10.00 -17.90
N ALA A 78 -0.32 -9.43 -18.19
CA ALA A 78 -0.86 -9.33 -19.55
C ALA A 78 -0.17 -8.22 -20.36
N GLN A 79 -0.40 -8.20 -21.67
CA GLN A 79 0.23 -7.26 -22.61
C GLN A 79 0.07 -5.77 -22.22
N HIS A 80 -1.06 -5.40 -21.61
CA HIS A 80 -1.36 -4.03 -21.17
C HIS A 80 -1.05 -3.76 -19.68
N GLY A 81 -0.48 -4.73 -18.97
CA GLY A 81 -0.19 -4.64 -17.55
C GLY A 81 0.67 -3.43 -17.15
N PRO A 82 1.78 -3.12 -17.85
CA PRO A 82 2.59 -1.95 -17.54
C PRO A 82 1.84 -0.63 -17.67
N GLN A 83 0.95 -0.50 -18.66
CA GLN A 83 0.13 0.70 -18.86
C GLN A 83 -0.90 0.85 -17.72
N ARG A 84 -1.59 -0.25 -17.38
CA ARG A 84 -2.51 -0.29 -16.22
C ARG A 84 -1.80 0.08 -14.93
N PHE A 85 -0.60 -0.44 -14.72
CA PHE A 85 0.20 -0.13 -13.55
C PHE A 85 0.61 1.35 -13.47
N ALA A 86 1.00 1.95 -14.60
CA ALA A 86 1.29 3.39 -14.65
C ALA A 86 0.05 4.23 -14.26
N HIS A 87 -1.12 3.89 -14.80
CA HIS A 87 -2.39 4.54 -14.42
C HIS A 87 -2.71 4.36 -12.92
N TYR A 88 -2.45 3.19 -12.36
CA TYR A 88 -2.59 2.95 -10.93
C TYR A 88 -1.68 3.85 -10.10
N LEU A 89 -0.40 3.97 -10.48
CA LEU A 89 0.56 4.84 -9.78
C LEU A 89 0.13 6.31 -9.83
N ASP A 90 -0.37 6.78 -10.98
CA ASP A 90 -0.90 8.14 -11.13
C ASP A 90 -2.13 8.39 -10.24
N ALA A 91 -2.98 7.37 -10.07
CA ALA A 91 -4.18 7.44 -9.25
C ALA A 91 -3.93 7.24 -7.75
N LEU A 92 -2.77 6.69 -7.36
CA LEU A 92 -2.46 6.27 -6.00
C LEU A 92 -2.67 7.36 -4.94
N PRO A 93 -2.29 8.64 -5.15
CA PRO A 93 -2.56 9.70 -4.17
C PRO A 93 -4.06 9.91 -3.90
N ARG A 94 -4.88 9.84 -4.95
CA ARG A 94 -6.35 9.94 -4.83
C ARG A 94 -6.93 8.71 -4.11
N LYS A 95 -6.41 7.52 -4.41
CA LYS A 95 -6.82 6.28 -3.72
C LYS A 95 -6.47 6.28 -2.23
N LEU A 96 -5.26 6.68 -1.87
CA LEU A 96 -4.84 6.85 -0.48
C LEU A 96 -5.76 7.82 0.27
N ARG A 97 -6.20 8.92 -0.36
CA ARG A 97 -7.18 9.84 0.22
C ARG A 97 -8.56 9.19 0.43
N ALA A 98 -9.02 8.38 -0.52
CA ALA A 98 -10.28 7.65 -0.36
C ALA A 98 -10.19 6.63 0.79
N TRP A 99 -9.07 5.91 0.91
CA TRP A 99 -8.86 4.95 1.99
C TRP A 99 -8.73 5.60 3.37
N GLN A 100 -8.08 6.77 3.46
CA GLN A 100 -8.03 7.57 4.70
C GLN A 100 -9.42 7.80 5.28
N LEU A 101 -10.38 8.20 4.43
CA LEU A 101 -11.76 8.44 4.84
C LEU A 101 -12.48 7.13 5.23
N ALA A 102 -12.25 6.06 4.48
CA ALA A 102 -12.95 4.78 4.69
C ALA A 102 -12.43 3.95 5.88
N ARG A 103 -11.22 4.24 6.39
CA ARG A 103 -10.58 3.51 7.49
C ARG A 103 -10.09 4.40 8.63
N ASP A 104 -10.47 5.66 8.62
CA ASP A 104 -10.18 6.67 9.63
C ASP A 104 -8.69 6.74 10.04
N PHE A 105 -7.85 6.94 9.03
CA PHE A 105 -6.46 7.33 9.19
C PHE A 105 -6.16 8.63 8.45
N ASP A 106 -5.12 9.33 8.88
CA ASP A 106 -4.69 10.61 8.35
C ASP A 106 -3.18 10.59 8.12
N LEU A 107 -2.79 10.69 6.85
CA LEU A 107 -1.39 10.70 6.42
C LEU A 107 -0.70 12.02 6.73
N GLY A 108 -1.43 13.13 6.77
CA GLY A 108 -0.89 14.45 7.09
C GLY A 108 -0.47 14.56 8.56
N THR A 109 -1.29 14.01 9.46
CA THR A 109 -0.94 13.93 10.89
C THR A 109 -0.21 12.65 11.28
N ARG A 110 -0.12 11.68 10.36
CA ARG A 110 0.47 10.34 10.55
C ARG A 110 -0.16 9.61 11.73
N SER A 111 -1.49 9.61 11.77
CA SER A 111 -2.25 9.04 12.88
C SER A 111 -3.49 8.28 12.40
N GLN A 112 -4.02 7.43 13.27
CA GLN A 112 -5.17 6.57 12.95
C GLN A 112 -6.01 6.27 14.19
N ALA A 113 -7.27 5.91 13.97
CA ALA A 113 -8.19 5.53 15.05
C ALA A 113 -7.86 4.17 15.67
N GLU A 114 -7.47 3.20 14.86
CA GLU A 114 -7.17 1.83 15.30
C GLU A 114 -5.65 1.61 15.47
N PRO A 115 -5.18 0.69 16.31
CA PRO A 115 -3.74 0.41 16.45
C PRO A 115 -3.06 -0.12 15.17
N VAL A 116 -3.82 -0.78 14.30
CA VAL A 116 -3.39 -1.33 13.01
C VAL A 116 -4.53 -1.19 12.02
N VAL A 117 -4.25 -0.68 10.81
CA VAL A 117 -5.23 -0.63 9.72
C VAL A 117 -4.80 -1.59 8.62
N LEU A 118 -5.69 -2.52 8.30
CA LEU A 118 -5.50 -3.49 7.23
C LEU A 118 -6.32 -3.06 6.00
N LEU A 119 -5.62 -2.86 4.89
CA LEU A 119 -6.19 -2.56 3.58
C LEU A 119 -5.91 -3.76 2.67
N GLY A 120 -6.82 -4.72 2.68
CA GLY A 120 -6.69 -5.95 1.89
C GLY A 120 -7.51 -5.94 0.61
N ASN A 121 -7.13 -6.83 -0.32
CA ASN A 121 -7.78 -7.01 -1.63
C ASN A 121 -7.86 -5.70 -2.42
N LEU A 122 -6.80 -4.89 -2.35
CA LEU A 122 -6.71 -3.65 -3.10
C LEU A 122 -6.60 -3.94 -4.59
N ASP A 123 -7.30 -3.14 -5.38
CA ASP A 123 -7.25 -3.19 -6.83
C ASP A 123 -6.08 -2.38 -7.38
N LEU A 124 -5.64 -2.73 -8.59
CA LEU A 124 -4.56 -2.06 -9.33
C LEU A 124 -5.12 -1.23 -10.49
N GLU A 125 -6.31 -0.66 -10.32
CA GLU A 125 -6.95 0.23 -11.30
C GLU A 125 -6.61 1.70 -11.05
N GLY A 126 -6.67 2.53 -12.10
CA GLY A 126 -6.48 3.97 -12.04
C GLY A 126 -7.78 4.72 -11.82
#